data_AF-A0A924ULE6-F1
#
_entry.id   AF-A0A924ULE6-F1
#
_cell.length_a   1.000
_cell.length_b   1.000
_cell.length_c   1.000
_cell.angle_alpha   90.00
_cell.angle_beta   90.00
_cell.angle_gamma   90.00
#
_symmetry.space_group_name_H-M   'P 1'
#
loop_
_entity.id
_entity.type
_entity.pdbx_description
1 polymer ?
#
loop_
_entity_poly.entity_id
_entity_poly.type
_entity_poly.pdbx_seq_one_letter_code
_entity_poly.pdbx_strand_id
1 'polypeptide(L)'
;MKKANYKFLFLFFIITFKFNPVLALATKPAEPKPQVIIQEVKPVADAKKLLYPAQVQAKINSTVTADLEGHIKKVLKNIGAPVKAGEVVLYLENQDPAFTYASIPVRAPVSGVLSQLSVQPMSKVSKGEKLFSVINTEKLKVNVEVPSSEISKLAVGQLGTFFANPQDEAGTKVQVVGVSPIIDPRSGTATAEIEFLTNEPTYKTIAPRIGIVGQVSFEIISGEVMLLPENALSYVGGKPTVRVIDAQFKNQRREVVLGEQRESLFVIKSGLKNGEKVIVRANRTPKDNEVVEVKSADEKDKK
;
A
#
# COMPACT_ATOMS: atom_id res chain seq x y z
N MET A 1 6.17 108.64 -75.40
CA MET A 1 7.03 108.85 -74.21
C MET A 1 7.03 107.58 -73.37
N LYS A 2 8.22 107.21 -72.86
CA LYS A 2 8.59 105.92 -72.22
C LYS A 2 7.90 105.62 -70.88
N LYS A 3 7.69 104.32 -70.59
CA LYS A 3 7.88 103.56 -69.31
C LYS A 3 7.33 102.13 -69.58
N ALA A 4 8.08 101.02 -69.74
CA ALA A 4 9.01 100.27 -68.87
C ALA A 4 8.37 99.86 -67.52
N ASN A 5 8.44 98.64 -66.95
CA ASN A 5 8.92 97.29 -67.32
C ASN A 5 8.61 96.31 -66.13
N TYR A 6 8.88 94.99 -66.31
CA TYR A 6 8.96 93.83 -65.35
C TYR A 6 7.67 93.00 -65.10
N LYS A 7 7.53 91.73 -65.55
CA LYS A 7 8.24 90.42 -65.33
C LYS A 7 7.73 89.63 -64.12
N PHE A 8 7.14 88.45 -64.36
CA PHE A 8 7.22 87.31 -63.45
C PHE A 8 7.24 85.99 -64.24
N LEU A 9 8.19 85.13 -63.87
CA LEU A 9 8.53 83.83 -64.46
C LEU A 9 7.98 82.74 -63.52
N PHE A 10 7.37 81.68 -64.05
CA PHE A 10 7.15 80.45 -63.29
C PHE A 10 7.44 79.23 -64.16
N LEU A 11 8.34 78.39 -63.66
CA LEU A 11 8.86 77.15 -64.23
C LEU A 11 8.21 75.99 -63.45
N PHE A 12 7.65 74.98 -64.13
CA PHE A 12 7.22 73.74 -63.48
C PHE A 12 7.99 72.56 -64.10
N PHE A 13 8.70 71.82 -63.25
CA PHE A 13 9.50 70.65 -63.58
C PHE A 13 8.68 69.39 -63.25
N ILE A 14 8.38 68.55 -64.25
CA ILE A 14 7.76 67.24 -64.07
C ILE A 14 8.87 66.23 -63.73
N ILE A 15 8.79 65.61 -62.54
CA ILE A 15 9.65 64.50 -62.12
C ILE A 15 8.86 63.20 -62.30
N THR A 16 9.31 62.31 -63.17
CA THR A 16 8.77 60.96 -63.33
C THR A 16 9.53 59.97 -62.43
N PHE A 17 8.88 59.49 -61.37
CA PHE A 17 9.41 58.48 -60.47
C PHE A 17 9.09 57.07 -61.00
N LYS A 18 10.11 56.29 -61.39
CA LYS A 18 9.94 54.87 -61.72
C LYS A 18 9.88 54.04 -60.43
N PHE A 19 8.71 53.51 -60.10
CA PHE A 19 8.53 52.50 -59.06
C PHE A 19 8.90 51.12 -59.62
N ASN A 20 9.86 50.44 -59.00
CA ASN A 20 10.25 49.06 -59.30
C ASN A 20 9.87 48.19 -58.09
N PRO A 21 8.95 47.23 -58.18
CA PRO A 21 8.55 46.44 -57.03
C PRO A 21 9.50 45.25 -56.86
N VAL A 22 10.39 45.33 -55.88
CA VAL A 22 11.08 44.13 -55.36
C VAL A 22 10.17 43.55 -54.28
N LEU A 23 9.55 42.40 -54.56
CA LEU A 23 8.85 41.61 -53.55
C LEU A 23 9.87 41.13 -52.51
N ALA A 24 9.84 41.73 -51.32
CA ALA A 24 10.50 41.17 -50.15
C ALA A 24 9.69 39.96 -49.67
N LEU A 25 10.26 38.75 -49.81
CA LEU A 25 9.78 37.58 -49.08
C LEU A 25 10.00 37.83 -47.59
N ALA A 26 8.96 38.25 -46.88
CA ALA A 26 8.97 38.30 -45.43
C ALA A 26 9.14 36.88 -44.89
N THR A 27 10.32 36.55 -44.36
CA THR A 27 10.54 35.33 -43.59
C THR A 27 9.68 35.40 -42.33
N LYS A 28 8.65 34.56 -42.25
CA LYS A 28 7.82 34.39 -41.04
C LYS A 28 8.75 34.18 -39.83
N PRO A 29 8.60 34.92 -38.71
CA PRO A 29 9.40 34.70 -37.50
C PRO A 29 9.34 33.22 -37.10
N ALA A 30 10.49 32.62 -36.82
CA ALA A 30 10.55 31.24 -36.35
C ALA A 30 9.70 31.13 -35.07
N GLU A 31 8.71 30.24 -35.09
CA GLU A 31 7.87 29.99 -33.91
C GLU A 31 8.77 29.56 -32.74
N PRO A 32 8.57 30.11 -31.53
CA PRO A 32 9.39 29.77 -30.38
C PRO A 32 9.29 28.26 -30.09
N LYS A 33 10.43 27.66 -29.74
CA LYS A 33 10.53 26.23 -29.46
C LYS A 33 9.58 25.84 -28.32
N PRO A 34 8.94 24.65 -28.38
CA PRO A 34 8.14 24.16 -27.27
C PRO A 34 9.02 23.96 -26.04
N GLN A 35 8.54 24.41 -24.88
CA GLN A 35 9.21 24.17 -23.60
C GLN A 35 8.59 22.96 -22.94
N VAL A 36 9.45 22.01 -22.54
CA VAL A 36 9.03 20.70 -22.04
C VAL A 36 9.70 20.38 -20.71
N ILE A 37 8.96 19.70 -19.84
CA ILE A 37 9.50 19.02 -18.66
C ILE A 37 9.60 17.54 -19.03
N ILE A 38 10.72 16.95 -18.65
CA ILE A 38 11.06 15.58 -19.00
C ILE A 38 11.20 14.73 -17.76
N GLN A 39 10.96 13.44 -17.91
CA GLN A 39 11.32 12.42 -16.95
C GLN A 39 12.29 11.45 -17.62
N GLU A 40 13.41 11.17 -16.95
CA GLU A 40 14.29 10.09 -17.35
C GLU A 40 13.69 8.76 -16.87
N VAL A 41 13.52 7.83 -17.79
CA VAL A 41 12.89 6.55 -17.51
C VAL A 41 13.91 5.59 -16.93
N LYS A 42 13.71 5.21 -15.66
CA LYS A 42 14.55 4.23 -14.97
C LYS A 42 13.69 3.06 -14.51
N PRO A 43 14.17 1.81 -14.65
CA PRO A 43 13.51 0.66 -14.02
C PRO A 43 13.40 0.88 -12.51
N VAL A 44 12.22 0.59 -11.97
CA VAL A 44 11.94 0.58 -10.54
C VAL A 44 11.45 -0.81 -10.14
N ALA A 45 11.75 -1.24 -8.91
CA ALA A 45 11.29 -2.52 -8.40
C ALA A 45 9.75 -2.62 -8.52
N ASP A 46 9.30 -3.72 -9.11
CA ASP A 46 7.90 -4.00 -9.33
C ASP A 46 7.27 -4.55 -8.05
N ALA A 47 7.05 -3.65 -7.10
CA ALA A 47 6.43 -3.95 -5.82
C ALA A 47 4.91 -4.08 -5.97
N LYS A 48 4.39 -5.29 -5.75
CA LYS A 48 2.97 -5.55 -5.63
C LYS A 48 2.60 -5.80 -4.16
N LYS A 49 1.59 -5.08 -3.68
CA LYS A 49 1.00 -5.33 -2.37
C LYS A 49 -0.03 -6.46 -2.50
N LEU A 50 0.16 -7.51 -1.72
CA LEU A 50 -0.83 -8.57 -1.51
C LEU A 50 -1.47 -8.36 -0.15
N LEU A 51 -2.80 -8.43 -0.12
CA LEU A 51 -3.60 -8.17 1.08
C LEU A 51 -4.40 -9.42 1.40
N TYR A 52 -4.20 -9.96 2.60
CA TYR A 52 -4.86 -11.17 3.04
C TYR A 52 -5.60 -10.95 4.36
N PRO A 53 -6.79 -11.57 4.54
CA PRO A 53 -7.46 -11.58 5.82
C PRO A 53 -6.61 -12.34 6.84
N ALA A 54 -6.59 -11.82 8.06
CA ALA A 54 -5.74 -12.35 9.11
C ALA A 54 -6.45 -12.29 10.46
N GLN A 55 -6.26 -13.31 11.29
CA GLN A 55 -6.84 -13.37 12.62
C GLN A 55 -5.77 -13.50 13.69
N VAL A 56 -5.84 -12.64 14.71
CA VAL A 56 -4.94 -12.69 15.86
C VAL A 56 -5.40 -13.79 16.82
N GLN A 57 -4.48 -14.67 17.22
CA GLN A 57 -4.72 -15.76 18.15
C GLN A 57 -3.68 -15.78 19.27
N ALA A 58 -4.08 -16.26 20.45
CA ALA A 58 -3.13 -16.59 21.49
C ALA A 58 -2.37 -17.87 21.10
N LYS A 59 -1.05 -17.86 21.20
CA LYS A 59 -0.24 -19.06 20.92
C LYS A 59 -0.52 -20.17 21.94
N ILE A 60 -0.86 -19.79 23.17
CA ILE A 60 -1.19 -20.70 24.25
C ILE A 60 -2.58 -20.32 24.77
N ASN A 61 -3.52 -21.25 24.62
CA ASN A 61 -4.84 -21.21 25.24
C ASN A 61 -5.06 -22.52 25.99
N SER A 62 -5.24 -22.43 27.30
CA SER A 62 -5.46 -23.60 28.15
C SER A 62 -6.83 -23.52 28.78
N THR A 63 -7.71 -24.45 28.39
CA THR A 63 -9.01 -24.63 29.03
C THR A 63 -8.88 -25.61 30.19
N VAL A 64 -9.40 -25.23 31.34
CA VAL A 64 -9.49 -26.08 32.53
C VAL A 64 -10.90 -26.63 32.63
N THR A 65 -11.00 -27.94 32.79
CA THR A 65 -12.26 -28.68 32.97
C THR A 65 -12.36 -29.21 34.40
N ALA A 66 -13.58 -29.55 34.83
CA ALA A 66 -13.79 -30.17 36.13
C ALA A 66 -13.32 -31.62 36.13
N ASP A 67 -12.47 -32.00 37.08
CA ASP A 67 -12.00 -33.39 37.20
C ASP A 67 -13.06 -34.31 37.84
N LEU A 68 -14.05 -33.73 38.51
CA LEU A 68 -15.14 -34.41 39.21
C LEU A 68 -16.43 -33.59 39.20
N GLU A 69 -17.54 -34.24 39.56
CA GLU A 69 -18.84 -33.59 39.73
C GLU A 69 -18.93 -32.89 41.10
N GLY A 70 -19.48 -31.68 41.13
CA GLY A 70 -19.56 -30.90 42.36
C GLY A 70 -20.25 -29.55 42.21
N HIS A 71 -20.12 -28.69 43.21
CA HIS A 71 -20.56 -27.30 43.15
C HIS A 71 -19.39 -26.33 43.26
N ILE A 72 -19.48 -25.21 42.55
CA ILE A 72 -18.50 -24.13 42.69
C ILE A 72 -18.73 -23.42 44.02
N LYS A 73 -17.85 -23.66 44.98
CA LYS A 73 -17.91 -23.03 46.31
C LYS A 73 -17.62 -21.54 46.25
N LYS A 74 -16.56 -21.18 45.51
CA LYS A 74 -16.09 -19.80 45.44
C LYS A 74 -15.25 -19.57 44.20
N VAL A 75 -15.48 -18.45 43.52
CA VAL A 75 -14.61 -17.94 42.46
C VAL A 75 -13.72 -16.85 43.06
N LEU A 76 -12.41 -16.96 42.88
CA LEU A 76 -11.42 -15.97 43.37
C LEU A 76 -11.00 -14.97 42.30
N LYS A 77 -11.08 -15.36 41.03
CA LYS A 77 -10.63 -14.56 39.88
C LYS A 77 -11.74 -14.51 38.83
N ASN A 78 -12.01 -13.31 38.33
CA ASN A 78 -12.99 -13.07 37.29
C ASN A 78 -12.29 -12.92 35.92
N ILE A 79 -13.11 -12.92 34.86
CA ILE A 79 -12.66 -12.68 33.48
C ILE A 79 -11.83 -11.40 33.42
N GLY A 80 -10.73 -11.43 32.67
CA GLY A 80 -9.78 -10.33 32.53
C GLY A 80 -8.73 -10.24 33.65
N ALA A 81 -8.86 -11.03 34.74
CA ALA A 81 -7.87 -11.04 35.80
C ALA A 81 -6.57 -11.73 35.35
N PRO A 82 -5.39 -11.17 35.69
CA PRO A 82 -4.12 -11.87 35.51
C PRO A 82 -4.00 -13.02 36.52
N VAL A 83 -3.44 -14.14 36.05
CA VAL A 83 -3.18 -15.34 36.85
C VAL A 83 -1.78 -15.89 36.56
N LYS A 84 -1.11 -16.41 37.59
CA LYS A 84 0.15 -17.14 37.46
C LYS A 84 -0.12 -18.64 37.33
N ALA A 85 0.78 -19.37 36.68
CA ALA A 85 0.76 -20.83 36.70
C ALA A 85 0.74 -21.34 38.16
N GLY A 86 -0.18 -22.26 38.46
CA GLY A 86 -0.43 -22.80 39.80
C GLY A 86 -1.30 -21.93 40.72
N GLU A 87 -1.67 -20.71 40.31
CA GLU A 87 -2.54 -19.84 41.12
C GLU A 87 -3.97 -20.39 41.18
N VAL A 88 -4.58 -20.35 42.37
CA VAL A 88 -5.96 -20.82 42.56
C VAL A 88 -6.94 -19.81 41.96
N VAL A 89 -7.78 -20.28 41.04
CA VAL A 89 -8.79 -19.46 40.35
C VAL A 89 -10.14 -19.60 41.03
N LEU A 90 -10.52 -20.82 41.42
CA LEU A 90 -11.78 -21.12 42.09
C LEU A 90 -11.65 -22.37 42.98
N TYR A 91 -12.64 -22.59 43.83
CA TYR A 91 -12.80 -23.79 44.64
C TYR A 91 -14.02 -24.59 44.18
N LEU A 92 -13.80 -25.88 43.95
CA LEU A 92 -14.83 -26.88 43.68
C LEU A 92 -15.08 -27.65 44.99
N GLU A 93 -16.35 -27.93 45.30
CA GLU A 93 -16.72 -28.76 46.45
C GLU A 93 -17.31 -30.07 45.94
N ASN A 94 -16.73 -31.18 46.39
CA ASN A 94 -17.18 -32.52 46.04
C ASN A 94 -18.50 -32.84 46.76
N GLN A 95 -19.43 -33.50 46.07
CA GLN A 95 -20.69 -34.00 46.64
C GLN A 95 -20.65 -35.47 47.06
N ASP A 96 -19.55 -36.18 46.80
CA ASP A 96 -19.42 -37.58 47.20
C ASP A 96 -19.35 -37.71 48.73
N PRO A 97 -20.30 -38.41 49.38
CA PRO A 97 -20.31 -38.63 50.83
C PRO A 97 -19.05 -39.33 51.36
N ALA A 98 -18.31 -40.05 50.51
CA ALA A 98 -17.08 -40.74 50.88
C ALA A 98 -15.86 -39.81 50.99
N PHE A 99 -15.93 -38.60 50.40
CA PHE A 99 -14.82 -37.63 50.34
C PHE A 99 -15.19 -36.30 51.02
N THR A 100 -15.58 -36.36 52.30
CA THR A 100 -15.64 -35.26 53.28
C THR A 100 -15.72 -33.84 52.69
N TYR A 101 -16.82 -33.44 52.01
CA TYR A 101 -17.11 -32.09 51.46
C TYR A 101 -15.88 -31.18 51.24
N ALA A 102 -14.84 -31.72 50.60
CA ALA A 102 -13.53 -31.09 50.65
C ALA A 102 -13.50 -30.01 49.58
N SER A 103 -13.05 -28.82 49.96
CA SER A 103 -12.86 -27.73 49.00
C SER A 103 -11.58 -27.96 48.21
N ILE A 104 -11.73 -28.26 46.93
CA ILE A 104 -10.64 -28.59 46.01
C ILE A 104 -10.26 -27.31 45.25
N PRO A 105 -9.01 -26.83 45.39
CA PRO A 105 -8.55 -25.66 44.64
C PRO A 105 -8.33 -26.03 43.17
N VAL A 106 -8.99 -25.32 42.27
CA VAL A 106 -8.75 -25.43 40.83
C VAL A 106 -7.79 -24.34 40.40
N ARG A 107 -6.67 -24.74 39.80
CA ARG A 107 -5.51 -23.87 39.53
C ARG A 107 -5.35 -23.55 38.04
N ALA A 108 -4.78 -22.39 37.75
CA ALA A 108 -4.39 -22.03 36.40
C ALA A 108 -3.19 -22.88 35.94
N PRO A 109 -3.25 -23.56 34.78
CA PRO A 109 -2.16 -24.41 34.29
C PRO A 109 -1.00 -23.59 33.71
N VAL A 110 -1.27 -22.35 33.28
CA VAL A 110 -0.29 -21.43 32.67
C VAL A 110 -0.46 -20.03 33.22
N SER A 111 0.60 -19.22 33.14
CA SER A 111 0.53 -17.79 33.42
C SER A 111 -0.09 -17.02 32.24
N GLY A 112 -0.99 -16.10 32.54
CA GLY A 112 -1.71 -15.34 31.52
C GLY A 112 -2.90 -14.56 32.07
N VAL A 113 -3.93 -14.43 31.24
CA VAL A 113 -5.18 -13.74 31.57
C VAL A 113 -6.35 -14.72 31.49
N LEU A 114 -7.27 -14.64 32.45
CA LEU A 114 -8.51 -15.42 32.41
C LEU A 114 -9.40 -14.93 31.25
N SER A 115 -9.44 -15.66 30.13
CA SER A 115 -10.18 -15.25 28.93
C SER A 115 -11.67 -15.58 29.01
N GLN A 116 -12.00 -16.64 29.75
CA GLN A 116 -13.37 -17.13 29.87
C GLN A 116 -13.55 -17.74 31.25
N LEU A 117 -14.72 -17.50 31.85
CA LEU A 117 -15.19 -18.17 33.05
C LEU A 117 -16.58 -18.72 32.72
N SER A 118 -16.71 -20.04 32.71
CA SER A 118 -17.92 -20.76 32.28
C SER A 118 -18.85 -21.12 33.44
N VAL A 119 -18.49 -20.75 34.67
CA VAL A 119 -19.18 -21.17 35.89
C VAL A 119 -19.40 -20.00 36.84
N GLN A 120 -20.35 -20.17 37.76
CA GLN A 120 -20.69 -19.16 38.76
C GLN A 120 -20.67 -19.79 40.16
N PRO A 121 -20.48 -19.00 41.23
CA PRO A 121 -20.66 -19.52 42.59
C PRO A 121 -22.00 -20.24 42.74
N MET A 122 -22.01 -21.35 43.47
CA MET A 122 -23.13 -22.27 43.68
C MET A 122 -23.59 -23.08 42.46
N SER A 123 -23.04 -22.85 41.26
CA SER A 123 -23.40 -23.66 40.10
C SER A 123 -22.92 -25.10 40.27
N LYS A 124 -23.75 -26.06 39.87
CA LYS A 124 -23.36 -27.46 39.73
C LYS A 124 -22.49 -27.61 38.48
N VAL A 125 -21.46 -28.45 38.55
CA VAL A 125 -20.61 -28.81 37.41
C VAL A 125 -20.43 -30.32 37.33
N SER A 126 -20.37 -30.84 36.11
CA SER A 126 -20.11 -32.25 35.84
C SER A 126 -18.65 -32.49 35.49
N LYS A 127 -18.16 -33.72 35.69
CA LYS A 127 -16.82 -34.11 35.24
C LYS A 127 -16.66 -33.86 33.73
N GLY A 128 -15.57 -33.20 33.35
CA GLY A 128 -15.26 -32.80 31.97
C GLY A 128 -15.87 -31.46 31.55
N GLU A 129 -16.73 -30.84 32.37
CA GLU A 129 -17.32 -29.54 32.07
C GLU A 129 -16.26 -28.42 32.13
N LYS A 130 -16.32 -27.47 31.21
CA LYS A 130 -15.36 -26.36 31.15
C LYS A 130 -15.60 -25.40 32.32
N LEU A 131 -14.55 -25.13 33.08
CA LEU A 131 -14.57 -24.20 34.21
C LEU A 131 -14.14 -22.80 33.79
N PHE A 132 -12.94 -22.70 33.22
CA PHE A 132 -12.38 -21.43 32.74
C PHE A 132 -11.29 -21.69 31.69
N SER A 133 -10.91 -20.63 30.98
CA SER A 133 -9.78 -20.66 30.05
C SER A 133 -8.77 -19.57 30.41
N VAL A 134 -7.49 -19.89 30.25
CA VAL A 134 -6.37 -18.95 30.43
C VAL A 134 -5.62 -18.83 29.11
N ILE A 135 -5.43 -17.60 28.67
CA ILE A 135 -4.63 -17.28 27.48
C ILE A 135 -3.33 -16.63 27.90
N ASN A 136 -2.22 -17.05 27.27
CA ASN A 136 -0.97 -16.31 27.38
C ASN A 136 -0.99 -15.13 26.41
N THR A 137 -0.83 -13.93 26.93
CA THR A 137 -0.89 -12.68 26.16
C THR A 137 0.47 -12.15 25.75
N GLU A 138 1.56 -12.82 26.16
CA GLU A 138 2.94 -12.47 25.78
C GLU A 138 3.32 -13.06 24.43
N LYS A 139 2.73 -14.20 24.07
CA LYS A 139 2.97 -14.89 22.81
C LYS A 139 1.68 -14.90 21.99
N LEU A 140 1.58 -13.94 21.08
CA LEU A 140 0.52 -13.92 20.08
C LEU A 140 1.04 -14.45 18.75
N LYS A 141 0.16 -15.10 18.01
CA LYS A 141 0.38 -15.43 16.62
C LYS A 141 -0.75 -14.88 15.77
N VAL A 142 -0.51 -14.71 14.49
CA VAL A 142 -1.54 -14.30 13.54
C VAL A 142 -1.61 -15.36 12.45
N ASN A 143 -2.82 -15.87 12.21
CA ASN A 143 -3.08 -16.79 11.12
C ASN A 143 -3.60 -15.97 9.94
N VAL A 144 -2.94 -16.11 8.79
CA VAL A 144 -3.32 -15.47 7.54
C VAL A 144 -3.87 -16.52 6.60
N GLU A 145 -5.06 -16.28 6.06
CA GLU A 145 -5.68 -17.18 5.09
C GLU A 145 -5.35 -16.71 3.67
N VAL A 146 -4.59 -17.55 2.96
CA VAL A 146 -3.99 -17.19 1.67
C VAL A 146 -4.52 -18.14 0.61
N PRO A 147 -5.05 -17.63 -0.53
CA PRO A 147 -5.54 -18.49 -1.61
C PRO A 147 -4.45 -19.44 -2.11
N SER A 148 -4.86 -20.68 -2.46
CA SER A 148 -3.93 -21.70 -2.96
C SER A 148 -3.14 -21.28 -4.21
N SER A 149 -3.70 -20.38 -5.04
CA SER A 149 -3.02 -19.82 -6.22
C SER A 149 -1.92 -18.82 -5.89
N GLU A 150 -1.87 -18.32 -4.65
CA GLU A 150 -0.91 -17.30 -4.21
C GLU A 150 0.02 -17.76 -3.10
N ILE A 151 -0.25 -18.91 -2.48
CA ILE A 151 0.52 -19.42 -1.34
C ILE A 151 2.01 -19.56 -1.66
N SER A 152 2.36 -19.94 -2.89
CA SER A 152 3.75 -20.08 -3.35
C SER A 152 4.51 -18.75 -3.43
N LYS A 153 3.80 -17.63 -3.36
CA LYS A 153 4.39 -16.29 -3.34
C LYS A 153 4.83 -15.89 -1.93
N LEU A 154 4.35 -16.58 -0.89
CA LEU A 154 4.76 -16.35 0.49
C LEU A 154 5.88 -17.30 0.90
N ALA A 155 6.88 -16.74 1.56
CA ALA A 155 8.02 -17.50 2.10
C ALA A 155 8.21 -17.24 3.59
N VAL A 156 8.73 -18.23 4.30
CA VAL A 156 9.18 -18.05 5.68
C VAL A 156 10.26 -16.97 5.72
N GLY A 157 10.17 -16.08 6.71
CA GLY A 157 11.03 -14.91 6.86
C GLY A 157 10.51 -13.66 6.18
N GLN A 158 9.49 -13.76 5.32
CA GLN A 158 8.92 -12.61 4.62
C GLN A 158 8.30 -11.61 5.59
N LEU A 159 8.64 -10.34 5.38
CA LEU A 159 8.12 -9.23 6.18
C LEU A 159 6.78 -8.77 5.64
N GLY A 160 5.91 -8.36 6.56
CA GLY A 160 4.63 -7.76 6.23
C GLY A 160 4.20 -6.73 7.28
N THR A 161 3.02 -6.18 7.06
CA THR A 161 2.40 -5.21 7.97
C THR A 161 0.97 -5.66 8.27
N PHE A 162 0.67 -5.89 9.55
CA PHE A 162 -0.66 -6.21 10.04
C PHE A 162 -1.44 -4.93 10.37
N PHE A 163 -2.67 -4.85 9.89
CA PHE A 163 -3.61 -3.78 10.15
C PHE A 163 -4.83 -4.37 10.86
N ALA A 164 -5.10 -3.92 12.09
CA ALA A 164 -6.32 -4.33 12.79
C ALA A 164 -7.57 -3.70 12.17
N ASN A 165 -7.45 -2.46 11.69
CA ASN A 165 -8.43 -1.81 10.85
C ASN A 165 -7.77 -1.48 9.50
N PRO A 166 -8.34 -1.91 8.35
CA PRO A 166 -7.79 -1.64 7.03
C PRO A 166 -7.64 -0.15 6.67
N GLN A 167 -8.33 0.74 7.39
CA GLN A 167 -8.23 2.20 7.19
C GLN A 167 -7.09 2.86 7.97
N ASP A 168 -6.40 2.11 8.84
CA ASP A 168 -5.29 2.66 9.62
C ASP A 168 -4.08 2.92 8.71
N GLU A 169 -3.52 4.12 8.76
CA GLU A 169 -2.28 4.45 8.02
C GLU A 169 -1.06 3.72 8.59
N ALA A 170 -1.07 3.41 9.89
CA ALA A 170 0.03 2.77 10.60
C ALA A 170 -0.37 1.35 11.04
N GLY A 171 0.28 0.35 10.46
CA GLY A 171 0.16 -1.05 10.88
C GLY A 171 1.31 -1.52 11.77
N THR A 172 1.23 -2.77 12.22
CA THR A 172 2.26 -3.43 13.05
C THR A 172 3.12 -4.34 12.19
N LYS A 173 4.44 -4.24 12.32
CA LYS A 173 5.38 -5.10 11.58
C LYS A 173 5.27 -6.55 12.03
N VAL A 174 5.22 -7.44 11.05
CA VAL A 174 5.06 -8.89 11.23
C VAL A 174 6.01 -9.65 10.31
N GLN A 175 6.26 -10.91 10.65
CA GLN A 175 7.09 -11.82 9.85
C GLN A 175 6.43 -13.18 9.72
N VAL A 176 6.47 -13.77 8.52
CA VAL A 176 6.04 -15.15 8.28
C VAL A 176 6.99 -16.12 8.97
N VAL A 177 6.45 -16.97 9.85
CA VAL A 177 7.22 -18.01 10.55
C VAL A 177 6.91 -19.41 10.05
N GLY A 178 5.76 -19.60 9.39
CA GLY A 178 5.38 -20.88 8.81
C GLY A 178 4.33 -20.73 7.73
N VAL A 179 4.35 -21.65 6.77
CA VAL A 179 3.35 -21.75 5.71
C VAL A 179 2.85 -23.18 5.69
N SER A 180 1.55 -23.38 5.91
CA SER A 180 0.94 -24.70 5.88
C SER A 180 0.99 -25.28 4.45
N PRO A 181 1.44 -26.53 4.27
CA PRO A 181 1.33 -27.22 2.99
C PRO A 181 -0.08 -27.76 2.72
N ILE A 182 -0.98 -27.67 3.71
CA ILE A 182 -2.35 -28.18 3.63
C ILE A 182 -3.30 -27.05 3.24
N ILE A 183 -4.10 -27.28 2.20
CA ILE A 183 -5.20 -26.41 1.78
C ILE A 183 -6.48 -26.87 2.49
N ASP A 184 -7.21 -25.94 3.10
CA ASP A 184 -8.57 -26.20 3.59
C ASP A 184 -9.52 -26.30 2.37
N PRO A 185 -10.15 -27.46 2.11
CA PRO A 185 -11.01 -27.64 0.94
C PRO A 185 -12.30 -26.81 0.99
N ARG A 186 -12.69 -26.31 2.16
CA ARG A 186 -13.90 -25.49 2.34
C ARG A 186 -13.65 -24.03 1.96
N SER A 187 -12.50 -23.47 2.29
CA SER A 187 -12.14 -22.09 1.96
C SER A 187 -11.27 -21.97 0.71
N GLY A 188 -10.60 -23.04 0.28
CA GLY A 188 -9.61 -23.01 -0.81
C GLY A 188 -8.32 -22.28 -0.44
N THR A 189 -8.07 -22.05 0.85
CA THR A 189 -6.93 -21.31 1.38
C THR A 189 -5.96 -22.22 2.11
N ALA A 190 -4.69 -21.81 2.16
CA ALA A 190 -3.71 -22.34 3.11
C ALA A 190 -3.46 -21.29 4.20
N THR A 191 -3.21 -21.76 5.42
CA THR A 191 -2.85 -20.89 6.53
C THR A 191 -1.35 -20.59 6.51
N ALA A 192 -0.98 -19.31 6.54
CA ALA A 192 0.36 -18.87 6.90
C ALA A 192 0.34 -18.36 8.36
N GLU A 193 1.28 -18.82 9.17
CA GLU A 193 1.48 -18.34 10.54
C GLU A 193 2.51 -17.22 10.53
N ILE A 194 2.16 -16.09 11.13
CA ILE A 194 3.04 -14.93 11.26
C ILE A 194 3.14 -14.48 12.72
N GLU A 195 4.28 -13.92 13.08
CA GLU A 195 4.56 -13.37 14.41
C GLU A 195 4.79 -11.86 14.34
N PHE A 196 4.48 -11.15 15.43
CA PHE A 196 4.76 -9.73 15.55
C PHE A 196 6.24 -9.49 15.85
N LEU A 197 6.85 -8.52 15.17
CA LEU A 197 8.27 -8.18 15.35
C LEU A 197 8.53 -7.17 16.48
N THR A 198 7.51 -6.79 17.24
CA THR A 198 7.62 -5.78 18.29
C THR A 198 7.98 -6.40 19.64
N ASN A 199 8.98 -5.84 20.33
CA ASN A 199 9.32 -6.20 21.71
C ASN A 199 8.40 -5.56 22.76
N GLU A 200 7.45 -4.71 22.35
CA GLU A 200 6.49 -4.09 23.27
C GLU A 200 5.56 -5.13 23.88
N PRO A 201 5.17 -5.00 25.18
CA PRO A 201 4.27 -5.93 25.83
C PRO A 201 2.96 -6.03 25.06
N THR A 202 2.84 -7.10 24.28
CA THR A 202 1.76 -7.37 23.33
C THR A 202 0.40 -7.33 24.05
N TYR A 203 0.37 -7.60 25.35
CA TYR A 203 -0.85 -7.54 26.13
C TYR A 203 -1.47 -6.13 26.28
N LYS A 204 -0.69 -5.05 26.44
CA LYS A 204 -1.28 -3.71 26.67
C LYS A 204 -1.86 -3.10 25.40
N THR A 205 -1.29 -3.45 24.25
CA THR A 205 -1.63 -2.84 22.95
C THR A 205 -2.44 -3.78 22.06
N ILE A 206 -2.32 -5.11 22.25
CA ILE A 206 -2.87 -6.16 21.37
C ILE A 206 -3.66 -7.25 22.14
N ALA A 207 -3.63 -7.37 23.49
CA ALA A 207 -4.61 -8.25 24.17
C ALA A 207 -6.07 -7.91 23.89
N PRO A 208 -6.50 -6.62 23.79
CA PRO A 208 -7.85 -6.30 23.33
C PRO A 208 -8.09 -6.68 21.85
N ARG A 209 -7.06 -7.15 21.13
CA ARG A 209 -7.11 -7.55 19.73
C ARG A 209 -7.10 -9.07 19.50
N ILE A 210 -7.02 -9.93 20.52
CA ILE A 210 -7.13 -11.39 20.32
C ILE A 210 -8.53 -11.69 19.79
N GLY A 211 -8.60 -12.44 18.69
CA GLY A 211 -9.83 -12.71 17.96
C GLY A 211 -10.20 -11.65 16.93
N ILE A 212 -9.52 -10.49 16.87
CA ILE A 212 -9.72 -9.51 15.80
C ILE A 212 -9.35 -10.14 14.46
N VAL A 213 -10.21 -9.89 13.48
CA VAL A 213 -9.97 -10.12 12.07
C VAL A 213 -9.49 -8.80 11.47
N GLY A 214 -8.24 -8.78 11.05
CA GLY A 214 -7.60 -7.66 10.34
C GLY A 214 -7.12 -8.10 8.97
N GLN A 215 -6.17 -7.35 8.43
CA GLN A 215 -5.50 -7.67 7.17
C GLN A 215 -3.99 -7.63 7.34
N VAL A 216 -3.29 -8.47 6.58
CA VAL A 216 -1.83 -8.40 6.46
C VAL A 216 -1.50 -8.03 5.04
N SER A 217 -0.68 -6.99 4.91
CA SER A 217 -0.07 -6.60 3.66
C SER A 217 1.32 -7.20 3.55
N PHE A 218 1.56 -7.91 2.46
CA PHE A 218 2.90 -8.33 2.03
C PHE A 218 3.28 -7.59 0.77
N GLU A 219 4.53 -7.14 0.70
CA GLU A 219 5.09 -6.56 -0.51
C GLU A 219 5.91 -7.64 -1.22
N ILE A 220 5.60 -7.89 -2.49
CA ILE A 220 6.30 -8.85 -3.33
C ILE A 220 6.89 -8.12 -4.51
N ILE A 221 8.19 -8.34 -4.75
CA ILE A 221 8.91 -7.77 -5.87
C ILE A 221 8.90 -8.80 -7.00
N SER A 222 8.18 -8.52 -8.09
CA SER A 222 8.06 -9.42 -9.26
C SER A 222 9.04 -9.12 -10.40
N GLY A 223 9.93 -8.14 -10.22
CA GLY A 223 10.90 -7.73 -11.23
C GLY A 223 11.13 -6.23 -11.21
N GLU A 224 11.35 -5.64 -12.39
CA GLU A 224 11.45 -4.20 -12.56
C GLU A 224 10.47 -3.72 -13.65
N VAL A 225 9.90 -2.54 -13.44
CA VAL A 225 8.99 -1.88 -14.39
C VAL A 225 9.40 -0.43 -14.58
N MET A 226 8.98 0.17 -15.69
CA MET A 226 9.09 1.60 -15.92
C MET A 226 7.76 2.26 -15.59
N LEU A 227 7.78 3.37 -14.84
CA LEU A 227 6.58 4.12 -14.48
C LEU A 227 6.58 5.49 -15.14
N LEU A 228 5.47 5.83 -15.79
CA LEU A 228 5.23 7.16 -16.34
C LEU A 228 3.91 7.74 -15.83
N PRO A 229 3.83 9.04 -15.52
CA PRO A 229 2.59 9.68 -15.17
C PRO A 229 1.63 9.73 -16.36
N GLU A 230 0.32 9.77 -16.08
CA GLU A 230 -0.72 9.81 -17.11
C GLU A 230 -0.54 10.97 -18.11
N ASN A 231 -0.05 12.12 -17.65
CA ASN A 231 0.20 13.30 -18.49
C ASN A 231 1.33 13.12 -19.52
N ALA A 232 2.18 12.10 -19.37
CA ALA A 232 3.19 11.73 -20.36
C ALA A 232 2.61 10.93 -21.54
N LEU A 233 1.40 10.39 -21.37
CA LEU A 233 0.72 9.55 -22.34
C LEU A 233 -0.19 10.38 -23.24
N SER A 234 -0.24 9.99 -24.51
CA SER A 234 -1.20 10.48 -25.48
C SER A 234 -1.72 9.30 -26.31
N TYR A 235 -2.86 9.46 -26.96
CA TYR A 235 -3.42 8.41 -27.82
C TYR A 235 -3.38 8.86 -29.28
N VAL A 236 -2.69 8.10 -30.11
CA VAL A 236 -2.62 8.34 -31.57
C VAL A 236 -3.24 7.13 -32.25
N GLY A 237 -4.36 7.33 -32.93
CA GLY A 237 -5.11 6.22 -33.55
C GLY A 237 -5.56 5.16 -32.53
N GLY A 238 -5.90 5.58 -31.30
CA GLY A 238 -6.30 4.68 -30.21
C GLY A 238 -5.16 3.95 -29.51
N LYS A 239 -3.90 4.14 -29.94
CA LYS A 239 -2.73 3.48 -29.36
C LYS A 239 -2.00 4.39 -28.35
N PRO A 240 -1.66 3.89 -27.16
CA PRO A 240 -0.85 4.63 -26.20
C PRO A 240 0.50 5.02 -26.79
N THR A 241 0.81 6.31 -26.72
CA THR A 241 1.97 6.92 -27.38
C THR A 241 2.60 7.95 -26.45
N VAL A 242 3.92 7.82 -26.25
CA VAL A 242 4.75 8.80 -25.53
C VAL A 242 5.58 9.61 -26.52
N ARG A 243 6.21 10.69 -26.05
CA ARG A 243 7.23 11.43 -26.81
C ARG A 243 8.58 11.30 -26.14
N VAL A 244 9.53 10.69 -26.84
CA VAL A 244 10.92 10.51 -26.40
C VAL A 244 11.80 11.58 -27.03
N ILE A 245 12.76 12.11 -26.27
CA ILE A 245 13.71 13.11 -26.74
C ILE A 245 15.06 12.44 -27.05
N ASP A 246 15.62 12.72 -28.23
CA ASP A 246 16.94 12.26 -28.63
C ASP A 246 18.08 13.18 -28.13
N ALA A 247 19.33 12.82 -28.43
CA ALA A 247 20.50 13.61 -28.05
C ALA A 247 20.56 15.00 -28.72
N GLN A 248 19.78 15.22 -29.78
CA GLN A 248 19.66 16.49 -30.51
C GLN A 248 18.44 17.32 -30.05
N PHE A 249 17.80 16.93 -28.94
CA PHE A 249 16.59 17.55 -28.41
C PHE A 249 15.38 17.50 -29.35
N LYS A 250 15.33 16.56 -30.31
CA LYS A 250 14.13 16.33 -31.12
C LYS A 250 13.22 15.35 -30.42
N ASN A 251 11.92 15.66 -30.42
CA ASN A 251 10.91 14.75 -29.89
C ASN A 251 10.42 13.77 -30.97
N GLN A 252 10.27 12.50 -30.61
CA GLN A 252 9.74 11.47 -31.49
C GLN A 252 8.61 10.74 -30.77
N ARG A 253 7.50 10.52 -31.48
CA ARG A 253 6.43 9.67 -30.98
C ARG A 253 6.88 8.22 -30.90
N ARG A 254 6.51 7.55 -29.82
CA ARG A 254 6.75 6.13 -29.63
C ARG A 254 5.52 5.47 -29.06
N GLU A 255 5.02 4.48 -29.79
CA GLU A 255 3.97 3.60 -29.27
C GLU A 255 4.54 2.77 -28.11
N VAL A 256 3.75 2.65 -27.05
CA VAL A 256 4.12 1.88 -25.85
C VAL A 256 3.00 0.91 -25.50
N VAL A 257 3.36 -0.18 -24.82
CA VAL A 257 2.40 -1.12 -24.26
C VAL A 257 2.23 -0.79 -22.79
N LEU A 258 1.00 -0.46 -22.40
CA LEU A 258 0.65 -0.17 -21.01
C LEU A 258 0.38 -1.46 -20.22
N GLY A 259 0.74 -1.43 -18.94
CA GLY A 259 0.33 -2.38 -17.92
C GLY A 259 -0.78 -1.82 -17.05
N GLU A 260 -0.74 -2.15 -15.77
CA GLU A 260 -1.68 -1.64 -14.80
C GLU A 260 -1.43 -0.16 -14.46
N GLN A 261 -2.50 0.54 -14.09
CA GLN A 261 -2.45 1.87 -13.52
C GLN A 261 -2.27 1.76 -11.99
N ARG A 262 -1.31 2.50 -11.44
CA ARG A 262 -1.01 2.60 -10.01
C ARG A 262 -1.11 4.05 -9.59
N GLU A 263 -2.21 4.39 -8.92
CA GLU A 263 -2.52 5.77 -8.53
C GLU A 263 -2.48 6.72 -9.75
N SER A 264 -1.50 7.61 -9.85
CA SER A 264 -1.30 8.57 -10.95
C SER A 264 -0.27 8.14 -12.01
N LEU A 265 0.24 6.90 -11.89
CA LEU A 265 1.28 6.34 -12.74
C LEU A 265 0.77 5.14 -13.56
N PHE A 266 1.32 4.95 -14.74
CA PHE A 266 1.12 3.77 -15.58
C PHE A 266 2.40 2.95 -15.67
N VAL A 267 2.25 1.63 -15.54
CA VAL A 267 3.32 0.67 -15.86
C VAL A 267 3.53 0.62 -17.36
N ILE A 268 4.77 0.79 -17.82
CA ILE A 268 5.15 0.60 -19.23
C ILE A 268 5.78 -0.78 -19.39
N LYS A 269 5.07 -1.68 -20.08
CA LYS A 269 5.50 -3.07 -20.32
C LYS A 269 6.56 -3.16 -21.42
N SER A 270 6.44 -2.33 -22.46
CA SER A 270 7.41 -2.28 -23.55
C SER A 270 7.30 -0.98 -24.35
N GLY A 271 8.35 -0.69 -25.13
CA GLY A 271 8.42 0.48 -26.02
C GLY A 271 9.39 1.57 -25.55
N LEU A 272 10.00 1.41 -24.37
CA LEU A 272 10.99 2.32 -23.81
C LEU A 272 12.24 1.56 -23.33
N LYS A 273 13.37 2.25 -23.32
CA LYS A 273 14.65 1.76 -22.80
C LYS A 273 15.08 2.57 -21.57
N ASN A 274 15.91 1.94 -20.73
CA ASN A 274 16.51 2.61 -19.57
C ASN A 274 17.32 3.85 -20.02
N GLY A 275 17.11 4.97 -19.32
CA GLY A 275 17.78 6.24 -19.57
C GLY A 275 17.13 7.10 -20.66
N GLU A 276 16.05 6.64 -21.32
CA GLU A 276 15.33 7.47 -22.29
C GLU A 276 14.60 8.63 -21.60
N LYS A 277 14.57 9.79 -22.26
CA LYS A 277 13.95 11.01 -21.75
C LYS A 277 12.56 11.17 -22.36
N VAL A 278 11.52 11.10 -21.55
CA VAL A 278 10.13 11.22 -21.98
C VAL A 278 9.56 12.58 -21.58
N ILE A 279 8.81 13.22 -22.47
CA ILE A 279 8.09 14.47 -22.17
C ILE A 279 6.90 14.14 -21.26
N VAL A 280 6.88 14.72 -20.06
CA VAL A 280 5.75 14.60 -19.10
C VAL A 280 4.84 15.83 -19.10
N ARG A 281 5.38 16.99 -19.49
CA ARG A 281 4.60 18.23 -19.59
C ARG A 281 5.18 19.11 -20.68
N ALA A 282 4.34 19.84 -21.40
CA ALA A 282 4.76 20.84 -22.37
C ALA A 282 3.89 22.08 -22.30
N ASN A 283 4.44 23.25 -22.62
CA ASN A 283 3.65 24.48 -22.75
C ASN A 283 2.70 24.45 -23.96
N ARG A 284 3.06 23.69 -24.99
CA ARG A 284 2.22 23.31 -26.13
C ARG A 284 2.66 21.95 -26.64
N THR A 285 1.77 21.24 -27.31
CA THR A 285 2.07 19.94 -27.94
C THR A 285 3.13 20.11 -29.05
N PRO A 286 4.33 19.50 -28.94
CA PRO A 286 5.32 19.52 -30.00
C PRO A 286 4.86 18.74 -31.23
N LYS A 287 5.20 19.25 -32.42
CA LYS A 287 5.09 18.51 -33.68
C LYS A 287 6.14 17.38 -33.67
N ASP A 288 5.88 16.31 -34.40
CA ASP A 288 6.82 15.20 -34.49
C ASP A 288 8.14 15.67 -35.12
N ASN A 289 9.27 15.24 -34.56
CA ASN A 289 10.64 15.68 -34.90
C ASN A 289 10.97 17.17 -34.65
N GLU A 290 10.09 17.91 -33.98
CA GLU A 290 10.35 19.30 -33.56
C GLU A 290 11.40 19.33 -32.43
N VAL A 291 12.34 20.28 -32.52
CA VAL A 291 13.32 20.53 -31.46
C VAL A 291 12.65 21.22 -30.29
N VAL A 292 12.79 20.66 -29.10
CA VAL A 292 12.21 21.17 -27.85
C VAL A 292 13.28 21.79 -26.95
N GLU A 293 12.85 22.68 -26.07
CA GLU A 293 13.67 23.25 -25.00
C GLU A 293 13.30 22.58 -23.67
N VAL A 294 14.26 21.92 -23.03
CA VAL A 294 14.02 21.22 -21.75
C VAL A 294 14.14 22.22 -20.60
N LYS A 295 13.08 22.30 -19.79
CA LYS A 295 13.10 22.99 -18.49
C LYS A 295 13.33 21.98 -17.36
N SER A 296 14.20 22.31 -16.41
CA SER A 296 14.38 21.52 -15.19
C SER A 296 13.08 21.50 -14.38
N ALA A 297 12.75 20.34 -13.80
CA ALA A 297 11.51 20.12 -13.06
C ALA A 297 11.44 20.88 -11.71
N ASP A 298 12.53 21.54 -11.28
CA ASP A 298 12.70 22.03 -9.91
C ASP A 298 11.96 23.32 -9.53
N GLU A 299 11.16 23.93 -10.41
CA GLU A 299 10.68 25.31 -10.17
C GLU A 299 9.20 25.47 -9.74
N LYS A 300 8.42 24.40 -9.51
CA LYS A 300 6.98 24.57 -9.19
C LYS A 300 6.39 23.83 -7.98
N ASP A 301 7.11 22.96 -7.29
CA ASP A 301 6.54 22.23 -6.13
C ASP A 301 6.94 22.82 -4.76
N LYS A 302 7.21 24.13 -4.68
CA LYS A 302 7.58 24.84 -3.43
C LYS A 302 6.61 25.96 -3.01
N LYS A 303 5.34 25.92 -3.43
CA LYS A 303 4.33 26.86 -2.93
C LYS A 303 3.06 26.16 -2.47
#